data_AF-A0A8T2USM4-F1
#
_entry.id   AF-A0A8T2USM4-F1
#
_cell.length_a   1.000
_cell.length_b   1.000
_cell.length_c   1.000
_cell.angle_alpha   90.00
_cell.angle_beta   90.00
_cell.angle_gamma   90.00
#
_symmetry.space_group_name_H-M   'P 1'
#
loop_
_entity.id
_entity.type
_entity.pdbx_description
1 polymer ?
#
loop_
_entity_poly.entity_id
_entity_poly.type
_entity_poly.pdbx_seq_one_letter_code
_entity_poly.pdbx_strand_id
1 'polypeptide(L)'
;MRPSLQPTLCDYHIHDVRESQCSSIVVQRIDAPLALVWSLVRRFDNPQSYKHFIRSCEMQAGDGSNVGSIRKVDVVSGLPASSSRERLDEQKHMYSASA
;
A
#
# COMPACT_ATOMS: atom_id res chain seq x y z
N MET A 1 17.67 -21.90 -1.24
CA MET A 1 17.76 -21.01 -0.05
C MET A 1 16.44 -20.25 0.10
N ARG A 2 15.74 -20.39 1.23
CA ARG A 2 14.64 -19.49 1.59
C ARG A 2 15.29 -18.19 2.11
N PRO A 3 15.06 -17.01 1.52
CA PRO A 3 15.57 -15.77 2.12
C PRO A 3 14.95 -15.59 3.50
N SER A 4 15.74 -15.20 4.50
CA SER A 4 15.23 -14.86 5.83
C SER A 4 14.53 -13.50 5.76
N LEU A 5 13.22 -13.50 6.02
CA LEU A 5 12.40 -12.28 6.04
C LEU A 5 12.52 -11.50 7.36
N GLN A 6 13.22 -12.06 8.35
CA GLN A 6 13.19 -11.58 9.73
C GLN A 6 13.73 -10.16 9.94
N PRO A 7 14.86 -9.73 9.32
CA PRO A 7 15.35 -8.37 9.52
C PRO A 7 14.37 -7.31 8.98
N THR A 8 13.90 -7.51 7.74
CA THR A 8 12.98 -6.58 7.06
C THR A 8 11.59 -6.53 7.70
N LEU A 9 11.15 -7.61 8.35
CA LEU A 9 9.89 -7.64 9.09
C LEU A 9 9.96 -6.71 10.32
N CYS A 10 11.06 -6.76 11.05
CA CYS A 10 11.23 -5.95 12.25
C CYS A 10 11.36 -4.46 11.96
N ASP A 11 12.04 -4.10 10.87
CA ASP A 11 12.32 -2.70 10.55
C ASP A 11 11.09 -1.93 10.03
N TYR A 12 10.12 -2.63 9.41
CA TYR A 12 9.06 -1.99 8.63
C TYR A 12 7.63 -2.47 8.91
N HIS A 13 7.47 -3.65 9.51
CA HIS A 13 6.15 -4.25 9.73
C HIS A 13 5.78 -4.40 11.21
N ILE A 14 6.63 -3.92 12.12
CA ILE A 14 6.32 -3.79 13.54
C ILE A 14 5.83 -2.36 13.78
N HIS A 15 4.57 -2.24 14.21
CA HIS A 15 3.95 -0.97 14.56
C HIS A 15 3.71 -0.91 16.06
N ASP A 16 3.76 0.29 16.65
CA ASP A 16 3.32 0.51 18.02
C ASP A 16 1.78 0.54 18.05
N VAL A 17 1.17 -0.55 18.51
CA VAL A 17 -0.28 -0.79 18.44
C VAL A 17 -0.93 -0.36 19.76
N ARG A 18 -1.87 0.59 19.70
CA ARG A 18 -2.67 1.02 20.87
C ARG A 18 -3.78 0.01 21.20
N GLU A 19 -4.39 0.12 22.38
CA GLU A 19 -5.41 -0.80 22.88
C GLU A 19 -6.62 -1.02 21.93
N SER A 20 -6.96 -0.05 21.07
CA SER A 20 -8.05 -0.13 20.10
C SER A 20 -7.60 -0.40 18.66
N GLN A 21 -6.32 -0.72 18.45
CA GLN A 21 -5.75 -1.00 17.14
C GLN A 21 -5.41 -2.49 17.02
N CYS A 22 -5.32 -2.97 15.78
CA CYS A 22 -4.88 -4.32 15.47
C CYS A 22 -3.81 -4.25 14.39
N SER A 23 -2.83 -5.17 14.43
CA SER A 23 -1.81 -5.34 13.39
C SER A 23 -1.77 -6.79 12.93
N SER A 24 -1.54 -6.99 11.64
CA SER A 24 -1.37 -8.32 11.04
C SER A 24 -0.37 -8.24 9.90
N ILE A 25 0.29 -9.35 9.59
CA ILE A 25 1.32 -9.43 8.53
C ILE A 25 0.93 -10.53 7.56
N VAL A 26 0.94 -10.21 6.27
CA VAL A 26 0.67 -11.15 5.18
C VAL A 26 1.90 -11.25 4.29
N VAL A 27 2.34 -12.47 4.00
CA VAL A 27 3.49 -12.75 3.12
C VAL A 27 3.02 -13.53 1.91
N GLN A 28 3.31 -13.00 0.72
CA GLN A 28 3.01 -13.66 -0.56
C GLN A 28 4.29 -13.81 -1.38
N ARG A 29 4.60 -15.04 -1.80
CA ARG A 29 5.69 -15.30 -2.74
C ARG A 29 5.20 -15.10 -4.16
N ILE A 30 5.95 -14.34 -4.95
CA ILE A 30 5.66 -14.07 -6.36
C ILE A 30 6.86 -14.55 -7.17
N ASP A 31 6.62 -15.34 -8.21
CA ASP A 31 7.65 -15.82 -9.13
C ASP A 31 7.84 -14.82 -10.28
N ALA A 32 8.44 -13.68 -9.99
CA ALA A 32 8.72 -12.61 -10.94
C ALA A 32 9.92 -11.76 -10.47
N PRO A 33 10.61 -11.05 -11.39
CA PRO A 33 11.68 -10.13 -11.01
C PRO A 33 11.20 -9.03 -10.05
N LEU A 34 12.00 -8.70 -9.04
CA LEU A 34 11.67 -7.65 -8.05
C LEU A 34 11.31 -6.32 -8.72
N ALA A 35 12.04 -5.91 -9.76
CA ALA A 35 11.79 -4.66 -10.47
C ALA A 35 10.38 -4.62 -11.10
N LEU A 36 9.88 -5.77 -11.57
CA LEU A 36 8.53 -5.88 -12.14
C LEU A 36 7.46 -5.82 -11.06
N VAL A 37 7.65 -6.54 -9.95
CA VAL A 37 6.71 -6.47 -8.81
C VAL A 37 6.69 -5.05 -8.24
N TRP A 38 7.87 -4.45 -8.07
CA TRP A 38 8.01 -3.10 -7.53
C TRP A 38 7.40 -2.04 -8.43
N SER A 39 7.52 -2.16 -9.77
CA SER A 39 6.92 -1.21 -10.70
C SER A 39 5.38 -1.22 -10.66
N LEU A 40 4.76 -2.32 -10.22
CA LEU A 40 3.33 -2.40 -9.99
C LEU A 40 2.93 -1.83 -8.62
N VAL A 41 3.57 -2.30 -7.54
CA VAL A 41 3.20 -1.97 -6.15
C VAL A 41 3.45 -0.50 -5.84
N ARG A 42 4.52 0.10 -6.39
CA ARG A 42 4.87 1.51 -6.15
C ARG A 42 3.91 2.52 -6.78
N ARG A 43 2.97 2.10 -7.64
CA ARG A 43 2.02 3.01 -8.29
C ARG A 43 0.95 3.45 -7.31
N PHE A 44 1.22 4.57 -6.66
CA PHE A 44 0.30 5.20 -5.73
C PHE A 44 -0.98 5.68 -6.44
N ASP A 45 -0.89 6.06 -7.69
CA ASP A 45 -1.98 6.56 -8.54
C ASP A 45 -2.91 5.46 -9.08
N ASN A 46 -2.41 4.23 -9.25
CA ASN A 46 -3.15 3.13 -9.89
C ASN A 46 -3.18 1.83 -9.06
N PRO A 47 -3.78 1.85 -7.85
CA PRO A 47 -3.93 0.66 -7.02
C PRO A 47 -4.86 -0.39 -7.63
N GLN A 48 -5.78 -0.03 -8.55
CA GLN A 48 -6.70 -0.96 -9.22
C GLN A 48 -5.99 -2.10 -9.94
N SER A 49 -4.75 -1.85 -10.34
CA SER A 49 -3.94 -2.83 -11.07
C SER A 49 -3.53 -4.05 -10.26
N TYR A 50 -3.58 -3.99 -8.92
CA TYR A 50 -3.18 -5.09 -8.04
C TYR A 50 -4.06 -5.26 -6.79
N LYS A 51 -4.88 -4.27 -6.42
CA LYS A 51 -5.84 -4.36 -5.32
C LYS A 51 -7.25 -4.58 -5.87
N HIS A 52 -7.96 -5.52 -5.27
CA HIS A 52 -9.37 -5.76 -5.57
C HIS A 52 -10.27 -4.70 -4.91
N PHE A 53 -11.53 -4.65 -5.36
CA PHE A 53 -12.60 -3.80 -4.80
C PHE A 53 -12.33 -2.28 -4.88
N ILE A 54 -11.52 -1.82 -5.82
CA ILE A 54 -11.37 -0.39 -6.12
C ILE A 54 -12.19 -0.04 -7.35
N ARG A 55 -13.09 0.93 -7.20
CA ARG A 55 -13.89 1.48 -8.30
C ARG A 55 -13.08 2.51 -9.08
N SER A 56 -12.49 3.46 -8.36
CA SER A 56 -11.72 4.57 -8.91
C SER A 56 -10.63 5.00 -7.94
N CYS A 57 -9.57 5.57 -8.50
CA CYS A 57 -8.50 6.21 -7.77
C CYS A 57 -8.19 7.52 -8.49
N GLU A 58 -8.18 8.61 -7.74
CA GLU A 58 -7.93 9.96 -8.25
C GLU A 58 -6.85 10.62 -7.40
N MET A 59 -5.84 11.19 -8.05
CA MET A 59 -4.83 11.98 -7.35
C MET A 59 -5.42 13.33 -6.93
N GLN A 60 -5.35 13.63 -5.64
CA GLN A 60 -5.85 14.87 -5.03
C GLN A 60 -4.73 15.89 -4.83
N ALA A 61 -3.50 15.43 -4.61
CA ALA A 61 -2.32 16.28 -4.52
C ALA A 61 -1.06 15.49 -4.91
N GLY A 62 -0.13 16.16 -5.62
CA GLY A 62 1.09 15.53 -6.10
C GLY A 62 0.89 14.63 -7.32
N ASP A 63 1.96 13.94 -7.70
CA ASP A 63 2.05 13.09 -8.88
C ASP A 63 2.05 11.58 -8.56
N GLY A 64 1.90 11.23 -7.27
CA GLY A 64 1.94 9.86 -6.80
C GLY A 64 3.34 9.23 -6.80
N SER A 65 4.38 10.01 -7.12
CA SER A 65 5.78 9.55 -7.11
C SER A 65 6.56 10.04 -5.89
N ASN A 66 6.06 11.08 -5.20
CA ASN A 66 6.74 11.73 -4.10
C ASN A 66 5.98 11.57 -2.78
N VAL A 67 6.70 11.32 -1.68
CA VAL A 67 6.16 11.30 -0.31
C VAL A 67 5.36 12.58 -0.05
N GLY A 68 4.17 12.42 0.53
CA GLY A 68 3.20 13.50 0.74
C GLY A 68 2.14 13.63 -0.35
N SER A 69 2.25 12.91 -1.47
CA SER A 69 1.17 12.81 -2.45
C SER A 69 -0.10 12.25 -1.80
N ILE A 70 -1.28 12.71 -2.23
CA ILE A 70 -2.58 12.32 -1.68
C ILE A 70 -3.46 11.77 -2.80
N ARG A 71 -4.12 10.64 -2.56
CA ARG A 71 -5.10 10.05 -3.46
C ARG A 71 -6.45 9.90 -2.78
N LYS A 72 -7.53 9.91 -3.55
CA LYS A 72 -8.86 9.48 -3.13
C LYS A 72 -9.17 8.16 -3.83
N VAL A 73 -9.49 7.14 -3.06
CA VAL A 73 -9.85 5.80 -3.54
C VAL A 73 -11.32 5.57 -3.25
N ASP A 74 -12.13 5.36 -4.29
CA ASP A 74 -13.51 4.91 -4.12
C ASP A 74 -13.52 3.38 -4.16
N VAL A 75 -14.12 2.74 -3.15
CA VAL A 75 -14.13 1.28 -3.01
C VAL A 75 -15.50 0.69 -3.34
N VAL A 76 -15.50 -0.57 -3.76
CA VAL A 76 -16.72 -1.36 -4.01
C VAL A 76 -16.97 -2.22 -2.78
N SER A 77 -17.66 -1.66 -1.78
CA SER A 77 -17.97 -2.37 -0.53
C SER A 77 -19.41 -2.87 -0.43
N GLY A 78 -20.25 -2.62 -1.45
CA GLY A 78 -21.69 -2.88 -1.38
C GLY A 78 -22.46 -1.93 -0.47
N LEU A 79 -21.76 -0.99 0.18
CA LEU A 79 -22.34 0.08 0.99
C LEU A 79 -22.29 1.41 0.21
N PRO A 80 -23.24 2.34 0.45
CA PRO A 80 -23.21 3.65 -0.19
C PRO A 80 -21.95 4.43 0.18
N ALA A 81 -21.37 5.12 -0.82
CA ALA A 81 -20.37 6.18 -0.65
C ALA A 81 -19.16 5.84 0.24
N SER A 82 -18.46 4.74 -0.04
CA SER A 82 -17.19 4.42 0.62
C SER A 82 -16.01 4.98 -0.19
N SER A 83 -15.38 6.03 0.33
CA SER A 83 -14.12 6.57 -0.20
C SER A 83 -13.08 6.71 0.90
N SER A 84 -11.82 6.45 0.58
CA SER A 84 -10.67 6.66 1.45
C SER A 84 -9.76 7.73 0.86
N ARG A 85 -9.25 8.63 1.71
CA ARG A 85 -8.29 9.65 1.32
C ARG A 85 -6.94 9.25 1.88
N GLU A 86 -6.06 8.77 1.03
CA GLU A 86 -4.78 8.20 1.47
C GLU A 86 -3.61 9.12 1.14
N ARG A 87 -2.57 9.10 1.98
CA ARG A 87 -1.30 9.80 1.79
C ARG A 87 -0.16 8.79 1.58
N LEU A 88 0.76 9.11 0.67
CA LEU A 88 2.00 8.36 0.49
C LEU A 88 3.02 8.77 1.56
N ASP A 89 3.43 7.83 2.41
CA ASP A 89 4.31 8.10 3.55
C ASP A 89 5.77 7.76 3.25
N GLU A 90 6.01 6.67 2.52
CA GLU A 90 7.38 6.20 2.24
C GLU A 90 7.47 5.53 0.86
N GLN A 91 8.60 5.75 0.17
CA GLN A 91 8.86 5.18 -1.15
C GLN A 91 10.36 4.89 -1.38
N LYS A 92 10.91 3.89 -0.67
CA LYS A 92 12.31 3.41 -0.81
C LYS A 92 12.39 1.88 -0.80
N HIS A 93 12.09 1.23 -1.93
CA HIS A 93 11.89 -0.24 -2.02
C HIS A 93 10.88 -0.82 -1.00
N MET A 94 10.14 0.07 -0.35
CA MET A 94 9.07 -0.12 0.61
C MET A 94 8.05 0.96 0.28
N TYR A 95 6.78 0.58 0.24
CA TYR A 95 5.64 1.43 -0.04
C TYR A 95 4.76 1.44 1.20
N SER A 96 4.48 2.63 1.74
CA SER A 96 3.56 2.80 2.86
C SER A 96 2.59 3.93 2.57
N ALA A 97 1.32 3.71 2.94
CA ALA A 97 0.27 4.71 2.80
C ALA A 97 -0.71 4.61 3.98
N SER A 98 -1.18 5.77 4.44
CA SER A 98 -2.14 5.92 5.52
C SER A 98 -3.41 6.62 5.03
N ALA A 99 -4.56 6.27 5.62
CA ALA A 99 -5.88 6.84 5.34
C ALA A 99 -6.32 7.83 6.42
#